data_AF-A0AAQ3VAY2-F1
#
_entry.id   AF-A0AAQ3VAY2-F1
#
_cell.length_a   1.000
_cell.length_b   1.000
_cell.length_c   1.000
_cell.angle_alpha   90.00
_cell.angle_beta   90.00
_cell.angle_gamma   90.00
#
_symmetry.space_group_name_H-M   'P 1'
#
loop_
_entity.id
_entity.type
_entity.pdbx_description
1 polymer ?
#
loop_
_entity_poly.entity_id
_entity_poly.type
_entity_poly.pdbx_seq_one_letter_code
_entity_poly.pdbx_strand_id
1 'polypeptide(L)' 'MIALENLRARMEAYRRSRLSLTEFGEAVLAHREDFSRHNPIDRWWGGTHLTNDNLWRWSPTLVKH' A
#
# COMPACT_ATOMS: atom_id res chain seq x y z
N MET A 1 10.41 9.58 25.09
CA MET A 1 11.32 8.43 24.93
C MET A 1 10.48 7.17 25.04
N ILE A 2 10.38 6.34 23.99
CA ILE A 2 9.61 5.09 24.06
C ILE A 2 10.45 4.07 24.84
N ALA A 3 9.92 3.52 25.93
CA ALA A 3 10.63 2.53 26.73
C ALA A 3 10.83 1.23 25.94
N LEU A 4 12.01 0.60 26.07
CA LEU A 4 12.38 -0.62 25.34
C LEU A 4 11.39 -1.78 25.57
N GLU A 5 10.80 -1.84 26.76
CA GLU A 5 9.79 -2.84 27.13
C GLU A 5 8.51 -2.71 26.30
N ASN A 6 8.09 -1.49 25.96
CA ASN A 6 6.96 -1.23 25.09
C ASN A 6 7.20 -1.77 23.66
N LEU A 7 8.44 -1.66 23.16
CA LEU A 7 8.81 -2.18 21.84
C LEU A 7 8.75 -3.72 21.80
N ARG A 8 9.21 -4.39 22.87
CA ARG A 8 9.17 -5.86 22.97
C ARG A 8 7.73 -6.37 23.03
N ALA A 9 6.88 -5.77 23.85
CA ALA A 9 5.47 -6.14 23.95
C ALA A 9 4.71 -5.94 22.63
N ARG A 10 4.97 -4.84 21.91
CA ARG A 10 4.35 -4.58 20.60
C ARG A 10 4.80 -5.58 19.54
N MET A 11 6.09 -5.96 19.54
CA MET A 11 6.60 -6.98 18.64
C MET A 11 5.94 -8.34 18.90
N GLU A 12 5.76 -8.72 20.16
CA GLU A 12 5.12 -10.00 20.50
C GLU A 12 3.63 -10.03 20.13
N ALA A 13 2.91 -8.93 20.38
CA ALA A 13 1.53 -8.77 19.92
C ALA A 13 1.41 -8.84 18.40
N TYR A 14 2.33 -8.19 17.66
CA TYR A 14 2.39 -8.24 16.20
C TYR A 14 2.61 -9.68 15.70
N ARG A 15 3.57 -10.41 16.27
CA ARG A 15 3.86 -11.81 15.87
C ARG A 15 2.70 -12.77 16.13
N ARG A 16 1.88 -12.51 17.15
CA ARG A 16 0.69 -13.33 17.48
C ARG A 16 -0.53 -12.94 16.64
N SER A 17 -0.53 -11.77 16.01
CA SER A 17 -1.64 -11.31 15.20
C SER A 17 -1.76 -12.14 13.92
N ARG A 18 -2.97 -12.59 13.60
CA ARG A 18 -3.29 -13.16 12.29
C ARG A 18 -3.84 -12.04 11.41
N LEU A 19 -3.00 -11.56 10.51
CA LEU A 19 -3.40 -10.60 9.51
C LEU A 19 -4.19 -11.32 8.40
N SER A 20 -5.28 -10.71 7.99
CA SER A 20 -6.08 -11.12 6.83
C SER A 20 -6.37 -9.86 6.01
N LEU A 21 -6.55 -10.04 4.70
CA LEU A 21 -6.99 -8.95 3.85
C LEU A 21 -8.48 -8.69 4.10
N THR A 22 -8.86 -7.43 3.95
CA THR A 22 -10.28 -7.08 3.83
C THR A 22 -10.80 -7.58 2.49
N GLU A 23 -12.12 -7.63 2.33
CA GLU A 23 -12.76 -7.95 1.04
C GLU A 23 -12.24 -7.04 -0.10
N PHE A 24 -12.04 -5.76 0.19
CA PHE A 24 -11.43 -4.81 -0.75
C PHE A 24 -9.97 -5.16 -1.06
N GLY A 25 -9.17 -5.53 -0.05
CA GLY A 25 -7.79 -5.97 -0.24
C GLY A 25 -7.69 -7.22 -1.13
N GLU A 26 -8.57 -8.20 -0.92
CA GLU A 26 -8.68 -9.38 -1.76
C GLU A 26 -9.08 -9.02 -3.21
N ALA A 27 -9.98 -8.05 -3.40
CA ALA A 27 -10.37 -7.58 -4.73
C ALA A 27 -9.23 -6.86 -5.47
N VAL A 28 -8.45 -6.03 -4.77
CA VAL A 28 -7.24 -5.39 -5.32
C VAL A 28 -6.20 -6.45 -5.72
N LEU A 29 -5.95 -7.44 -4.85
CA LEU A 29 -5.01 -8.53 -5.13
C LEU A 29 -5.44 -9.36 -6.35
N ALA A 30 -6.74 -9.58 -6.53
CA ALA A 30 -7.31 -10.30 -7.67
C ALA A 30 -7.42 -9.45 -8.96
N HIS A 31 -6.84 -8.25 -8.99
CA HIS A 31 -6.93 -7.30 -10.11
C HIS A 31 -8.37 -6.90 -10.49
N ARG A 32 -9.33 -7.04 -9.56
CA ARG A 32 -10.73 -6.64 -9.77
C ARG A 32 -11.02 -5.20 -9.33
N GLU A 33 -10.17 -4.65 -8.47
CA GLU A 33 -10.27 -3.28 -7.99
C GLU A 33 -8.94 -2.53 -8.10
N ASP A 34 -9.03 -1.20 -8.18
CA ASP A 34 -7.89 -0.29 -8.22
C ASP A 34 -7.81 0.54 -6.93
N PHE A 35 -6.80 0.27 -6.12
CA PHE A 35 -6.59 0.94 -4.83
C PHE A 35 -6.56 2.47 -4.96
N SER A 36 -6.01 3.03 -6.03
CA SER A 36 -5.86 4.48 -6.15
C SER A 36 -7.20 5.20 -6.34
N ARG A 37 -8.24 4.49 -6.78
CA ARG A 37 -9.58 5.08 -6.92
C ARG A 37 -10.21 5.36 -5.57
N HIS A 38 -9.87 4.56 -4.57
CA HIS A 38 -10.34 4.69 -3.19
C HIS A 38 -9.39 5.51 -2.32
N ASN A 39 -8.09 5.49 -2.65
CA ASN A 39 -7.08 6.29 -1.97
C ASN A 39 -6.30 7.11 -3.02
N PRO A 40 -6.85 8.26 -3.44
CA PRO A 40 -6.22 9.11 -4.45
C PRO A 40 -4.82 9.53 -4.06
N ILE A 41 -3.92 9.57 -5.03
CA ILE A 41 -2.58 10.12 -4.90
C ILE A 41 -2.65 11.58 -5.31
N ASP A 42 -2.24 12.45 -4.38
CA ASP A 42 -1.97 13.86 -4.61
C ASP A 42 -0.81 14.27 -3.69
N ARG A 43 0.41 14.35 -4.23
CA ARG A 43 1.60 14.70 -3.45
C ARG A 43 2.71 15.30 -4.30
N TRP A 44 3.54 16.14 -3.68
CA TRP A 44 4.75 16.68 -4.30
C TRP A 44 5.98 15.84 -3.97
N TRP A 45 6.69 15.38 -4.98
CA TRP A 45 7.91 14.58 -4.87
C TRP A 45 9.03 15.20 -5.71
N GLY A 46 10.05 15.75 -5.06
CA GLY A 46 11.23 16.30 -5.75
C GLY A 46 10.91 17.36 -6.82
N GLY A 47 9.88 18.19 -6.58
CA GLY A 47 9.42 19.19 -7.55
C GLY A 47 8.46 18.66 -8.62
N THR A 48 8.11 17.38 -8.60
CA THR A 48 7.07 16.79 -9.45
C THR A 48 5.77 16.67 -8.66
N HIS A 49 4.66 17.15 -9.23
CA HIS A 49 3.33 16.93 -8.68
C HIS A 49 2.79 15.59 -9.17
N LEU A 50 2.71 14.61 -8.27
CA LEU A 50 2.20 13.28 -8.55
C LEU A 50 0.72 13.21 -8.22
N THR A 51 -0.09 12.96 -9.25
CA THR A 51 -1.54 12.75 -9.18
C THR A 51 -1.90 11.37 -9.72
N ASN A 52 -3.14 10.92 -9.55
CA ASN A 52 -3.62 9.71 -10.22
C ASN A 52 -3.51 9.79 -11.76
N ASP A 53 -3.57 11.00 -12.33
CA ASP A 53 -3.57 11.23 -13.79
C ASP A 53 -2.18 11.08 -14.42
N ASN A 54 -1.11 11.28 -13.65
CA ASN A 54 0.27 11.19 -14.12
C ASN A 54 1.09 10.13 -13.35
N LEU A 55 0.41 9.20 -12.70
CA LEU A 55 1.02 8.12 -11.93
C LEU A 55 1.65 7.09 -12.86
N TRP A 56 2.97 6.93 -12.80
CA TRP A 56 3.62 5.78 -13.43
C TRP A 56 3.18 4.49 -12.73
N ARG A 57 2.72 3.51 -13.51
CA ARG A 57 2.34 2.19 -13.03
C ARG A 57 3.02 1.14 -13.88
N TRP A 58 3.48 0.09 -13.21
CA TRP A 58 3.86 -1.11 -13.92
C TRP A 58 2.60 -1.70 -14.59
N SER A 59 2.65 -1.85 -15.91
CA SER A 59 1.61 -2.51 -16.69
C SER A 59 2.25 -3.62 -17.52
N PRO A 60 1.75 -4.88 -17.45
CA PRO A 60 2.26 -5.97 -18.28
C PRO A 60 2.21 -5.65 -19.78
N THR A 61 1.30 -4.77 -20.21
CA THR A 61 1.16 -4.34 -21.62
C THR A 61 2.34 -3.52 -22.14
N LEU A 62 3.24 -3.05 -21.27
CA LEU A 62 4.46 -2.34 -21.65
C LEU A 62 5.64 -3.28 -21.93
N VAL A 63 5.48 -4.59 -21.73
CA VAL A 63 6.48 -5.59 -22.09
C VAL A 63 6.23 -6.01 -23.54
N LYS A 64 7.12 -5.62 -24.46
CA LYS A 64 7.11 -6.15 -25.83
C LYS A 64 7.34 -7.66 -25.77
N HIS A 65 6.43 -8.45 -26.34
CA HIS A 65 6.68 -9.84 -26.69
C HIS A 65 7.78 -9.93 -27.76
#